data_AF-A0A448UYL5-F1
#
_entry.id   AF-A0A448UYL5-F1
#
_cell.length_a   1.000
_cell.length_b   1.000
_cell.length_c   1.000
_cell.angle_alpha   90.00
_cell.angle_beta   90.00
_cell.angle_gamma   90.00
#
_symmetry.space_group_name_H-M   'P 1'
#
loop_
_entity.id
_entity.type
_entity.pdbx_description
1 polymer ?
#
loop_
_entity_poly.entity_id
_entity_poly.type
_entity_poly.pdbx_seq_one_letter_code
_entity_poly.pdbx_strand_id
1 'polypeptide(L)'
;MEKALVKVLKSALTQLQQARDMPGSLVVDGTLIPTWNWQSLGIINFSCKHKCAGFNHQIICTLDGKFLAITDPVRGARYDVYAYRFHQLEIFLDEYALAYKGYIGSGLLIPTKRKALVR
;
A
#
# COMPACT_ATOMS: atom_id res chain seq x y z
N MET A 1 -12.78 -20.09 -0.98
CA MET A 1 -12.21 -18.78 -1.39
C MET A 1 -10.72 -18.86 -1.72
N GLU A 2 -9.92 -19.71 -1.07
CA GLU A 2 -8.45 -19.79 -1.25
C GLU A 2 -7.93 -20.05 -2.67
N LYS A 3 -8.51 -20.93 -3.47
CA LYS A 3 -7.93 -21.28 -4.80
C LYS A 3 -7.98 -20.13 -5.82
N ALA A 4 -9.04 -19.32 -5.78
CA ALA A 4 -9.14 -18.14 -6.65
C ALA A 4 -8.18 -17.03 -6.18
N LEU A 5 -8.08 -16.83 -4.86
CA LEU A 5 -7.17 -15.85 -4.26
C LEU A 5 -5.70 -16.18 -4.58
N VAL A 6 -5.29 -17.45 -4.45
CA VAL A 6 -3.93 -17.90 -4.77
C VAL A 6 -3.61 -17.76 -6.26
N LYS A 7 -4.57 -17.98 -7.16
CA LYS A 7 -4.38 -17.77 -8.61
C LYS A 7 -4.22 -16.29 -8.94
N VAL A 8 -5.03 -15.43 -8.33
CA VAL A 8 -4.91 -13.97 -8.43
C VAL A 8 -3.54 -13.52 -7.91
N LEU A 9 -3.12 -14.01 -6.74
CA LEU A 9 -1.82 -13.69 -6.14
C LEU A 9 -0.62 -14.15 -6.98
N LYS A 10 -0.69 -15.31 -7.63
CA LYS A 10 0.38 -15.77 -8.56
C LYS A 10 0.44 -14.90 -9.82
N SER A 11 -0.71 -14.60 -10.43
CA SER A 11 -0.76 -13.70 -11.59
C SER A 11 -0.34 -12.28 -11.25
N ALA A 12 -0.62 -11.83 -10.02
CA ALA A 12 -0.20 -10.56 -9.46
C ALA A 12 1.33 -10.51 -9.32
N LEU A 13 1.95 -11.56 -8.78
CA LEU A 13 3.40 -11.69 -8.67
C LEU A 13 4.11 -11.64 -10.02
N THR A 14 3.62 -12.39 -11.02
CA THR A 14 4.21 -12.35 -12.37
C THR A 14 4.05 -10.98 -13.02
N GLN A 15 2.91 -10.31 -12.82
CA GLN A 15 2.69 -8.96 -13.36
C GLN A 15 3.50 -7.89 -12.64
N LEU A 16 3.71 -8.02 -11.32
CA LEU A 16 4.63 -7.16 -10.57
C LEU A 16 6.06 -7.30 -11.08
N GLN A 17 6.51 -8.52 -11.33
CA GLN A 17 7.84 -8.78 -11.88
C GLN A 17 8.01 -8.15 -13.26
N GLN A 18 7.02 -8.28 -14.14
CA GLN A 18 7.05 -7.66 -15.48
C GLN A 18 6.96 -6.13 -15.42
N ALA A 19 6.16 -5.58 -14.50
CA ALA A 19 6.01 -4.12 -14.38
C ALA A 19 7.24 -3.44 -13.76
N ARG A 20 8.04 -4.19 -12.97
CA ARG A 20 9.36 -3.73 -12.49
C ARG A 20 10.30 -3.39 -13.65
N ASP A 21 10.19 -4.08 -14.79
CA ASP A 21 11.02 -3.82 -15.96
C ASP A 21 10.64 -2.52 -16.70
N MET A 22 9.58 -1.83 -16.27
CA MET A 22 9.20 -0.49 -16.73
C MET A 22 9.30 0.52 -15.58
N PRO A 23 10.48 1.16 -15.39
CA PRO A 23 10.70 2.12 -14.31
C PRO A 23 9.66 3.24 -14.30
N GLY A 24 9.17 3.59 -13.11
CA GLY A 24 8.23 4.69 -12.92
C GLY A 24 6.80 4.41 -13.38
N SER A 25 6.47 3.17 -13.74
CA SER A 25 5.13 2.78 -14.14
C SER A 25 4.22 2.39 -12.97
N LEU A 26 4.74 2.35 -11.75
CA LEU A 26 4.08 1.77 -10.58
C LEU A 26 3.65 2.82 -9.54
N VAL A 27 2.54 2.53 -8.87
CA VAL A 27 2.00 3.28 -7.75
C VAL A 27 1.76 2.32 -6.59
N VAL A 28 2.10 2.76 -5.38
CA VAL A 28 1.71 2.07 -4.14
C VAL A 28 0.91 3.00 -3.24
N ASP A 29 -0.20 2.50 -2.70
CA ASP A 29 -0.97 3.21 -1.69
C ASP A 29 -1.55 2.29 -0.62
N GLY A 30 -1.72 2.85 0.58
CA GLY A 30 -2.19 2.14 1.76
C GLY A 30 -3.69 2.33 1.91
N THR A 31 -4.43 1.23 1.92
CA THR A 31 -5.88 1.24 2.12
C THR A 31 -6.25 0.54 3.41
N LEU A 32 -7.18 1.12 4.16
CA LEU A 32 -7.72 0.50 5.36
C LEU A 32 -9.02 -0.24 5.00
N ILE A 33 -9.02 -1.55 5.20
CA ILE A 33 -10.24 -2.36 5.12
C ILE A 33 -10.86 -2.41 6.53
N PRO A 34 -12.03 -1.79 6.76
CA PRO A 34 -12.63 -1.72 8.09
C PRO A 34 -13.12 -3.10 8.54
N THR A 35 -13.06 -3.36 9.85
CA THR A 35 -13.61 -4.58 10.45
C THR A 35 -14.62 -4.23 11.55
N TRP A 36 -15.60 -5.10 11.75
CA TRP A 36 -16.66 -4.88 12.75
C TRP A 36 -16.21 -5.24 14.19
N ASN A 37 -15.04 -5.87 14.36
CA ASN A 37 -14.64 -6.46 15.63
C ASN A 37 -13.60 -5.61 16.38
N TRP A 38 -14.05 -4.49 16.92
CA TRP A 38 -13.22 -3.52 17.65
C TRP A 38 -12.86 -4.02 19.04
N GLN A 39 -13.80 -4.70 19.72
CA GLN A 39 -13.66 -5.09 21.12
C GLN A 39 -12.59 -6.17 21.34
N SER A 40 -12.42 -7.12 20.41
CA SER A 40 -11.44 -8.20 20.60
C SER A 40 -10.01 -7.86 20.17
N LEU A 41 -9.83 -6.85 19.31
CA LEU A 41 -8.51 -6.52 18.72
C LEU A 41 -7.84 -5.29 19.35
N GLY A 42 -8.58 -4.50 20.14
CA GLY A 42 -8.03 -3.38 20.91
C GLY A 42 -7.47 -2.22 20.08
N ILE A 43 -6.78 -1.28 20.76
CA ILE A 43 -6.26 -0.03 20.15
C ILE A 43 -5.25 -0.26 19.04
N ILE A 44 -4.54 -1.39 19.07
CA ILE A 44 -3.53 -1.75 18.08
C ILE A 44 -4.10 -1.97 16.68
N ASN A 45 -5.40 -2.22 16.55
CA ASN A 45 -6.07 -2.37 15.25
C ASN A 45 -6.91 -1.15 14.85
N PHE A 46 -6.95 -0.12 15.69
CA PHE A 46 -7.66 1.13 15.43
C PHE A 46 -6.78 2.08 14.61
N SER A 47 -7.26 2.49 13.44
CA SER A 47 -6.62 3.51 12.64
C SER A 47 -7.06 4.90 13.07
N CYS A 48 -6.15 5.69 13.64
CA CYS A 48 -6.42 7.09 13.98
C CYS A 48 -6.71 7.94 12.73
N LYS A 49 -6.10 7.61 11.59
CA LYS A 49 -6.29 8.30 10.29
C LYS A 49 -7.75 8.18 9.83
N HIS A 50 -8.30 6.98 9.89
CA HIS A 50 -9.66 6.69 9.40
C HIS A 50 -10.72 6.71 10.51
N LYS A 51 -10.29 6.89 11.77
CA LYS A 51 -11.13 6.76 12.98
C LYS A 51 -11.89 5.44 13.00
N CYS A 52 -11.29 4.38 12.44
CA CYS A 52 -11.89 3.07 12.49
C CYS A 52 -10.94 1.89 12.64
N ALA A 53 -11.43 0.79 13.24
CA ALA A 53 -10.71 -0.46 13.30
C ALA A 53 -10.73 -1.15 11.94
N GLY A 54 -9.58 -1.65 11.54
CA GLY A 54 -9.40 -2.20 10.21
C GLY A 54 -8.00 -2.76 10.05
N PHE A 55 -7.76 -3.36 8.90
CA PHE A 55 -6.43 -3.79 8.48
C PHE A 55 -5.94 -2.90 7.34
N ASN A 56 -4.70 -2.44 7.47
CA ASN A 56 -3.99 -1.72 6.43
C ASN A 56 -3.44 -2.74 5.43
N HIS A 57 -3.76 -2.54 4.15
CA HIS A 57 -3.22 -3.29 3.02
C HIS A 57 -2.50 -2.33 2.09
N GLN A 58 -1.39 -2.75 1.51
CA GLN A 58 -0.72 -2.00 0.46
C GLN A 58 -1.23 -2.51 -0.88
N ILE A 59 -1.75 -1.61 -1.70
CA ILE A 59 -2.15 -1.90 -3.07
C ILE A 59 -1.06 -1.39 -4.00
N ILE A 60 -0.66 -2.24 -4.94
CA ILE A 60 0.26 -1.89 -6.02
C ILE A 60 -0.51 -1.95 -7.33
N CYS A 61 -0.41 -0.87 -8.11
CA CYS A 61 -1.02 -0.77 -9.42
C CYS A 61 -0.08 -0.05 -10.40
N THR A 62 -0.41 -0.10 -11.68
CA THR A 62 0.23 0.73 -12.69
C THR A 62 -0.33 2.17 -12.69
N LEU A 63 0.37 3.10 -13.33
CA LEU A 63 -0.10 4.49 -13.49
C LEU A 63 -1.45 4.62 -14.21
N ASP A 64 -1.77 3.70 -15.14
CA ASP A 64 -3.07 3.64 -15.83
C ASP A 64 -4.16 2.94 -14.99
N GLY A 65 -3.86 2.55 -13.75
CA GLY A 65 -4.84 2.03 -12.80
C GLY A 65 -5.05 0.52 -12.87
N LYS A 66 -4.19 -0.23 -13.59
CA LYS A 66 -4.24 -1.69 -13.59
C LYS A 66 -3.77 -2.22 -12.24
N PHE A 67 -4.66 -2.91 -11.53
CA PHE A 67 -4.32 -3.56 -10.28
C PHE A 67 -3.27 -4.67 -10.51
N LEU A 68 -2.21 -4.65 -9.71
CA LEU A 68 -1.17 -5.66 -9.75
C LEU A 68 -1.20 -6.53 -8.52
N ALA A 69 -1.19 -5.97 -7.32
CA ALA A 69 -1.16 -6.77 -6.09
C ALA A 69 -1.77 -6.05 -4.89
N ILE A 70 -2.11 -6.86 -3.88
CA ILE A 70 -2.48 -6.42 -2.55
C ILE A 70 -1.68 -7.23 -1.54
N THR A 71 -1.13 -6.57 -0.50
CA THR A 71 -0.39 -7.26 0.55
C THR A 71 -1.33 -7.93 1.56
N ASP A 72 -0.77 -8.83 2.36
CA ASP A 72 -1.44 -9.35 3.55
C ASP A 72 -1.81 -8.23 4.54
N PRO A 73 -2.82 -8.46 5.40
CA PRO A 73 -3.29 -7.44 6.34
C PRO A 73 -2.22 -7.07 7.39
N VAL A 74 -1.99 -5.78 7.57
CA VAL A 74 -1.26 -5.19 8.70
C VAL A 74 -2.26 -4.51 9.64
N ARG A 75 -1.98 -4.48 10.94
CA ARG A 75 -2.87 -3.82 11.90
C ARG A 75 -3.12 -2.36 11.53
N GLY A 76 -4.38 -1.90 11.60
CA GLY A 76 -4.81 -0.58 11.12
C GLY A 76 -4.18 0.63 11.82
N ALA A 77 -3.59 0.45 13.00
CA ALA A 77 -2.85 1.50 13.70
C ALA A 77 -1.48 1.81 13.07
N ARG A 78 -1.00 0.98 12.14
CA ARG A 78 0.31 1.16 11.48
C ARG A 78 0.20 2.09 10.29
N TYR A 79 1.16 3.01 10.19
CA TYR A 79 1.32 3.90 9.04
C TYR A 79 1.70 3.13 7.77
N ASP A 80 1.41 3.72 6.63
CA ASP A 80 1.66 3.13 5.31
C ASP A 80 3.15 2.80 5.12
N VAL A 81 4.07 3.71 5.49
CA VAL A 81 5.52 3.42 5.47
C VAL A 81 5.94 2.22 6.33
N TYR A 82 5.22 1.93 7.42
CA TYR A 82 5.50 0.74 8.23
C TYR A 82 5.07 -0.52 7.49
N ALA A 83 3.86 -0.52 6.92
CA ALA A 83 3.34 -1.67 6.17
C ALA A 83 4.20 -1.95 4.92
N TYR A 84 4.64 -0.90 4.22
CA TYR A 84 5.61 -0.98 3.13
C TYR A 84 6.89 -1.75 3.53
N ARG A 85 7.54 -1.34 4.62
CA ARG A 85 8.77 -1.99 5.11
C ARG A 85 8.52 -3.39 5.67
N PHE A 86 7.39 -3.59 6.33
CA PHE A 86 7.01 -4.90 6.87
C PHE A 86 6.90 -5.96 5.77
N HIS A 87 6.38 -5.57 4.61
CA HIS A 87 6.28 -6.44 3.43
C HIS A 87 7.52 -6.41 2.52
N GLN A 88 8.56 -5.67 2.90
CA GLN A 88 9.81 -5.53 2.12
C GLN A 88 9.55 -5.10 0.67
N LEU A 89 8.60 -4.20 0.44
CA LEU A 89 8.18 -3.83 -0.91
C LEU A 89 9.27 -3.11 -1.72
N GLU A 90 10.33 -2.63 -1.08
CA GLU A 90 11.54 -2.10 -1.71
C GLU A 90 12.23 -3.10 -2.65
N ILE A 91 11.99 -4.41 -2.51
CA ILE A 91 12.54 -5.40 -3.45
C ILE A 91 11.78 -5.43 -4.78
N PHE A 92 10.58 -4.86 -4.84
CA PHE A 92 9.69 -4.85 -6.00
C PHE A 92 9.49 -3.45 -6.57
N LEU A 93 9.53 -2.42 -5.74
CA LEU A 93 9.31 -1.02 -6.09
C LEU A 93 10.64 -0.28 -6.12
N ASP A 94 10.94 0.36 -7.25
CA ASP A 94 12.13 1.18 -7.43
C ASP A 94 11.90 2.63 -6.96
N GLU A 95 12.95 3.44 -7.03
CA GLU A 95 12.90 4.87 -6.67
C GLU A 95 11.95 5.71 -7.55
N TYR A 96 11.52 5.16 -8.69
CA TYR A 96 10.62 5.83 -9.63
C TYR A 96 9.14 5.52 -9.34
N ALA A 97 8.84 4.49 -8.54
CA ALA A 97 7.48 4.17 -8.12
C ALA A 97 6.89 5.31 -7.29
N LEU A 98 5.64 5.68 -7.61
CA LEU A 98 4.92 6.77 -6.95
C LEU A 98 4.23 6.30 -5.68
N ALA A 99 4.28 7.15 -4.64
CA ALA A 99 3.57 6.90 -3.40
C ALA A 99 3.03 8.19 -2.78
N TYR A 100 2.02 8.05 -1.92
CA TYR A 100 1.47 9.18 -1.20
C TYR A 100 2.40 9.66 -0.06
N LYS A 101 2.07 10.80 0.56
CA LYS A 101 2.83 11.40 1.67
C LYS A 101 3.05 10.44 2.85
N GLY A 102 2.20 9.43 3.03
CA GLY A 102 2.33 8.41 4.08
C GLY A 102 3.60 7.55 3.99
N TYR A 103 4.32 7.63 2.87
CA TYR A 103 5.51 6.83 2.57
C TYR A 103 6.83 7.60 2.70
N ILE A 104 6.84 8.81 3.27
CA ILE A 104 8.07 9.60 3.44
C ILE A 104 9.16 8.77 4.15
N GLY A 105 10.36 8.74 3.57
CA GLY A 105 11.49 7.94 4.07
C GLY A 105 11.54 6.50 3.56
N SER A 106 10.73 6.15 2.55
CA SER A 106 10.76 4.83 1.87
C SER A 106 11.73 4.76 0.68
N GLY A 107 12.18 5.90 0.14
CA GLY A 107 12.96 5.96 -1.10
C GLY A 107 12.10 6.06 -2.37
N LEU A 108 10.77 6.00 -2.23
CA LEU A 108 9.83 6.16 -3.34
C LEU A 108 9.68 7.62 -3.80
N LEU A 109 9.22 7.82 -5.03
CA LEU A 109 8.90 9.13 -5.56
C LEU A 109 7.59 9.64 -4.93
N ILE A 110 7.70 10.68 -4.11
CA ILE A 110 6.55 11.25 -3.39
C ILE A 110 6.30 12.67 -3.91
N PRO A 111 5.12 12.94 -4.51
CA PRO A 111 4.78 14.26 -4.98
C PRO A 111 4.85 15.30 -3.85
N THR A 112 5.49 16.42 -4.12
CA THR A 112 5.58 17.51 -3.14
C THR A 112 4.23 18.19 -2.98
N LYS A 113 3.88 18.54 -1.73
CA LYS A 113 2.68 19.32 -1.47
C LYS A 113 2.84 20.68 -2.14
N ARG A 114 1.87 21.08 -2.96
CA ARG A 114 1.83 22.44 -3.54
C ARG A 114 1.97 23.45 -2.40
N LYS A 115 2.93 24.37 -2.49
CA LYS A 115 3.01 25.52 -1.57
C LYS A 115 1.70 26.29 -1.70
N ALA A 116 1.05 26.57 -0.58
CA ALA A 116 -0.08 27.48 -0.61
C ALA A 116 0.40 28.79 -1.24
N LEU A 117 -0.28 29.23 -2.30
CA LEU A 117 -0.12 30.60 -2.77
C LEU A 117 -0.50 31.48 -1.57
N VAL A 118 0.47 32.21 -1.04
CA VAL A 118 0.22 33.26 -0.08
C VAL A 118 -0.71 34.24 -0.80
N ARG A 119 -1.96 34.32 -0.33
CA ARG A 119 -2.92 35.35 -0.75
C ARG A 119 -2.74 36.56 0.14
#